data_AF-A0A944QWY7-F1
#
_entry.id   AF-A0A944QWY7-F1
#
_cell.length_a   1.000
_cell.length_b   1.000
_cell.length_c   1.000
_cell.angle_alpha   90.00
_cell.angle_beta   90.00
_cell.angle_gamma   90.00
#
_symmetry.space_group_name_H-M   'P 1'
#
loop_
_entity.id
_entity.type
_entity.pdbx_description
1 polymer ?
#
loop_
_entity_poly.entity_id
_entity_poly.type
_entity_poly.pdbx_seq_one_letter_code
_entity_poly.pdbx_strand_id
1 'polypeptide(L)'
;MNINPDSVFSGLANSTRLRCIVLLLKHRELCVCELTQAIGAAQPSMSRNLAQLREVGLVSDRREGQWIYYRINPDLPEWVLKVLKATALGSENTEPYRSDKSVLAGMLDGSESSRCA
;
A
#
# COMPACT_ATOMS: atom_id res chain seq x y z
N MET A 1 15.52 12.00 -5.68
CA MET A 1 14.95 11.79 -4.33
C MET A 1 16.02 11.08 -3.50
N ASN A 2 16.49 11.65 -2.39
CA ASN A 2 17.56 11.04 -1.59
C ASN A 2 16.95 10.09 -0.55
N ILE A 3 16.49 8.92 -1.00
CA ILE A 3 15.94 7.88 -0.13
C ILE A 3 17.09 7.23 0.64
N ASN A 4 17.01 7.27 1.97
CA ASN A 4 18.02 6.71 2.87
C ASN A 4 17.41 5.58 3.72
N PRO A 5 18.25 4.69 4.28
CA PRO A 5 17.79 3.58 5.11
C PRO A 5 16.89 4.02 6.27
N ASP A 6 17.26 5.06 7.01
CA ASP A 6 16.51 5.50 8.20
C ASP A 6 15.08 5.90 7.87
N SER A 7 14.88 6.62 6.76
CA SER A 7 13.57 7.04 6.28
C SER A 7 12.74 5.85 5.78
N VAL A 8 13.38 4.88 5.11
CA VAL A 8 12.70 3.65 4.66
C VAL A 8 12.20 2.85 5.86
N PHE A 9 13.07 2.56 6.83
CA PHE A 9 12.67 1.76 7.99
C PHE A 9 11.68 2.51 8.89
N SER A 10 11.81 3.82 9.06
CA SER A 10 10.81 4.64 9.77
C SER A 10 9.44 4.62 9.09
N GLY A 11 9.43 4.69 7.75
CA GLY A 11 8.23 4.52 6.94
C GLY A 11 7.59 3.14 7.11
N LEU A 12 8.39 2.08 7.24
CA LEU A 12 7.90 0.70 7.39
C LEU A 12 7.56 0.31 8.84
N ALA A 13 8.06 1.02 9.85
CA ALA A 13 7.87 0.74 11.28
C ALA A 13 6.46 1.09 11.82
N ASN A 14 5.42 0.81 11.03
CA ASN A 14 4.03 0.90 11.43
C ASN A 14 3.22 -0.20 10.73
N SER A 15 2.40 -0.90 11.50
CA SER A 15 1.64 -2.05 11.02
C SER A 15 0.71 -1.70 9.85
N THR A 16 -0.02 -0.59 9.91
CA THR A 16 -0.90 -0.15 8.83
C THR A 16 -0.12 0.20 7.56
N ARG A 17 0.97 0.97 7.68
CA ARG A 17 1.82 1.32 6.53
C ARG A 17 2.43 0.08 5.87
N LEU A 18 2.89 -0.88 6.68
CA LEU A 18 3.45 -2.11 6.17
C LEU A 18 2.39 -2.96 5.44
N ARG A 19 1.19 -3.07 6.00
CA ARG A 19 0.04 -3.72 5.33
C ARG A 19 -0.29 -3.05 4.00
N CYS A 20 -0.32 -1.72 3.93
CA CYS A 20 -0.50 -0.98 2.67
C CYS A 20 0.57 -1.34 1.64
N ILE A 21 1.85 -1.35 2.02
CA ILE A 21 2.96 -1.71 1.11
C ILE A 21 2.80 -3.14 0.58
N VAL A 22 2.44 -4.10 1.43
CA VAL A 22 2.25 -5.50 1.02
C VAL A 22 1.12 -5.63 -0.01
N LEU A 23 0.00 -4.93 0.20
CA LEU A 23 -1.11 -4.90 -0.77
C LEU A 23 -0.69 -4.20 -2.08
N LEU A 24 -0.06 -3.02 -2.00
CA LEU A 24 0.39 -2.24 -3.15
C LEU A 24 1.50 -2.93 -3.96
N LEU A 25 2.25 -3.87 -3.39
CA LEU A 25 3.22 -4.68 -4.14
C LEU A 25 2.57 -5.78 -5.00
N LYS A 26 1.38 -6.25 -4.60
CA LYS A 26 0.66 -7.32 -5.29
C LYS A 26 -0.29 -6.78 -6.37
N HIS A 27 -0.70 -5.52 -6.26
CA HIS A 27 -1.62 -4.84 -7.17
C HIS A 27 -0.96 -3.64 -7.85
N ARG A 28 -1.46 -3.19 -9.02
CA ARG A 28 -0.84 -2.06 -9.74
C ARG A 28 -1.04 -0.73 -9.03
N GLU A 29 -2.30 -0.38 -8.75
CA GLU A 29 -2.68 0.82 -8.03
C GLU A 29 -3.91 0.47 -7.17
N LEU A 30 -4.04 1.07 -5.98
CA LEU A 30 -5.19 0.94 -5.09
C LEU A 30 -5.63 2.31 -4.57
N CYS A 31 -6.92 2.55 -4.45
CA CYS A 31 -7.45 3.77 -3.88
C CYS A 31 -7.48 3.70 -2.34
N VAL A 32 -7.69 4.87 -1.70
CA VAL A 32 -7.76 4.96 -0.24
C VAL A 32 -8.90 4.10 0.33
N CYS A 33 -10.05 4.03 -0.35
CA CYS A 33 -11.20 3.25 0.11
C CYS A 33 -10.93 1.75 0.08
N GLU A 34 -10.33 1.23 -1.00
CA GLU A 34 -9.91 -0.18 -1.11
C GLU A 34 -8.95 -0.55 0.02
N LEU A 35 -7.93 0.28 0.28
CA LEU A 35 -6.98 0.07 1.36
C LEU A 35 -7.64 0.14 2.74
N THR A 36 -8.52 1.10 2.97
CA THR A 36 -9.28 1.23 4.23
C THR A 36 -10.14 0.00 4.49
N GLN A 37 -10.85 -0.48 3.47
CA GLN A 37 -11.75 -1.62 3.59
C GLN A 37 -10.97 -2.93 3.77
N ALA A 38 -9.89 -3.14 3.01
CA ALA A 38 -9.02 -4.31 3.15
C ALA A 38 -8.37 -4.40 4.54
N ILE A 39 -7.88 -3.28 5.06
CA ILE A 39 -7.11 -3.23 6.32
C ILE A 39 -8.04 -3.08 7.55
N GLY A 40 -9.27 -2.62 7.36
CA GLY A 40 -10.21 -2.33 8.45
C GLY A 40 -9.83 -1.08 9.25
N ALA A 41 -9.16 -0.11 8.62
CA ALA A 41 -8.72 1.13 9.27
C ALA A 41 -9.54 2.34 8.80
N ALA A 42 -9.91 3.22 9.73
CA ALA A 42 -10.66 4.44 9.40
C ALA A 42 -9.94 5.32 8.35
N GLN A 43 -10.69 5.85 7.39
CA GLN A 43 -10.16 6.62 6.25
C GLN A 43 -9.26 7.81 6.62
N PRO A 44 -9.53 8.61 7.68
CA PRO A 44 -8.62 9.68 8.09
C PRO A 44 -7.24 9.16 8.55
N SER A 45 -7.21 8.00 9.21
CA SER A 45 -5.99 7.32 9.60
C SER A 45 -5.26 6.75 8.37
N MET A 46 -6.00 6.13 7.45
CA MET A 46 -5.43 5.59 6.22
C MET A 46 -4.75 6.68 5.37
N SER A 47 -5.45 7.79 5.14
CA SER A 47 -4.93 8.94 4.38
C SER A 47 -3.63 9.50 5.00
N ARG A 48 -3.57 9.58 6.33
CA ARG A 48 -2.35 10.02 7.05
C ARG A 48 -1.18 9.05 6.85
N ASN A 49 -1.43 7.74 6.94
CA ASN A 49 -0.42 6.71 6.74
C ASN A 49 0.13 6.74 5.30
N LEU A 50 -0.73 6.93 4.31
CA LEU A 50 -0.35 7.05 2.91
C LEU A 50 0.44 8.33 2.62
N ALA A 51 0.04 9.46 3.23
CA ALA A 51 0.79 10.70 3.14
C ALA A 51 2.22 10.55 3.69
N GLN A 52 2.39 9.85 4.81
CA GLN A 52 3.72 9.56 5.39
C GLN A 52 4.55 8.64 4.48
N LEU A 53 3.95 7.59 3.92
CA LEU A 53 4.64 6.72 2.95
C LEU A 53 5.10 7.49 1.70
N ARG A 54 4.32 8.47 1.26
CA ARG A 54 4.65 9.34 0.13
C ARG A 54 5.77 10.32 0.48
N GLU A 55 5.75 10.89 1.69
CA GLU A 55 6.80 11.78 2.19
C GLU A 55 8.16 11.10 2.23
N VAL A 56 8.22 9.83 2.65
CA VAL A 56 9.45 9.02 2.60
C VAL A 56 9.77 8.44 1.22
N GLY A 57 8.88 8.62 0.24
CA GLY A 57 9.07 8.21 -1.15
C GLY A 57 8.82 6.74 -1.47
N LEU A 58 8.20 5.98 -0.57
CA LEU A 58 7.91 4.56 -0.79
C LEU A 58 6.72 4.34 -1.74
N VAL A 59 5.79 5.30 -1.78
CA VAL A 59 4.62 5.27 -2.66
C VAL A 59 4.53 6.53 -3.49
N SER A 60 3.86 6.43 -4.63
CA SER A 60 3.43 7.56 -5.45
C SER A 60 1.91 7.54 -5.57
N ASP A 61 1.32 8.71 -5.78
CA ASP A 61 -0.12 8.86 -5.99
C ASP A 61 -0.45 9.40 -7.39
N ARG A 62 -1.63 9.04 -7.89
CA ARG A 62 -2.22 9.55 -9.13
C ARG A 62 -3.69 9.86 -8.87
N ARG A 63 -4.14 11.00 -9.38
CA ARG A 63 -5.56 11.38 -9.32
C ARG A 63 -6.28 10.94 -10.60
N GLU A 64 -7.44 10.32 -10.42
CA GLU A 64 -8.34 9.93 -11.51
C GLU A 64 -9.78 10.30 -11.10
N GLY A 65 -10.30 11.37 -11.69
CA GLY A 65 -11.57 11.98 -11.27
C GLY A 65 -11.52 12.46 -9.81
N GLN A 66 -12.43 11.92 -9.00
CA GLN A 66 -12.52 12.21 -7.56
C GLN A 66 -11.61 11.33 -6.70
N TRP A 67 -11.01 10.29 -7.28
CA TRP A 67 -10.25 9.28 -6.55
C TRP A 67 -8.75 9.55 -6.62
N ILE A 68 -8.06 9.18 -5.54
CA ILE A 68 -6.60 9.17 -5.46
C ILE A 68 -6.17 7.71 -5.31
N TYR A 69 -5.39 7.26 -6.29
CA TYR A 69 -4.81 5.94 -6.33
C TYR A 69 -3.35 6.00 -5.89
N TYR A 70 -2.92 5.02 -5.12
CA TYR A 70 -1.56 4.86 -4.66
C TYR A 70 -0.94 3.64 -5.32
N ARG A 71 0.37 3.69 -5.53
CA ARG A 71 1.20 2.58 -6.00
C ARG A 71 2.59 2.65 -5.39
N ILE A 72 3.30 1.53 -5.40
CA ILE A 72 4.73 1.54 -5.09
C ILE A 72 5.44 2.52 -6.02
N ASN A 73 6.30 3.36 -5.47
CA ASN A 73 7.02 4.35 -6.26
C ASN A 73 7.91 3.62 -7.31
N PRO A 74 7.72 3.89 -8.62
CA PRO A 74 8.48 3.21 -9.68
C PRO A 74 9.98 3.57 -9.67
N ASP A 75 10.34 4.71 -9.08
CA ASP A 75 11.72 5.22 -9.05
C ASP A 75 12.51 4.75 -7.82
N LEU A 76 12.02 3.73 -7.11
CA LEU A 76 12.71 3.18 -5.94
C LEU A 76 14.04 2.52 -6.33
N PRO A 77 15.12 2.75 -5.57
CA PRO A 77 16.35 2.00 -5.74
C PRO A 77 16.14 0.50 -5.56
N GLU A 78 16.93 -0.28 -6.28
CA GLU A 78 16.81 -1.75 -6.30
C GLU A 78 16.88 -2.37 -4.90
N TRP A 79 17.73 -1.85 -4.01
CA TRP A 79 17.85 -2.36 -2.64
C TRP A 79 16.56 -2.19 -1.84
N VAL A 80 15.84 -1.08 -2.03
CA VAL A 80 14.55 -0.84 -1.36
C VAL A 80 13.52 -1.84 -1.87
N LEU A 81 13.43 -2.00 -3.19
CA LEU A 81 12.52 -2.99 -3.80
C LEU A 81 12.78 -4.41 -3.29
N LYS A 82 14.05 -4.80 -3.11
CA LYS A 82 14.42 -6.10 -2.53
C LYS A 82 13.91 -6.24 -1.09
N VAL A 83 14.07 -5.21 -0.26
CA VAL A 83 13.54 -5.18 1.12
C VAL A 83 12.02 -5.34 1.10
N LEU A 84 11.30 -4.51 0.34
CA LEU A 84 9.84 -4.56 0.31
C LEU A 84 9.33 -5.93 -0.16
N LYS A 85 9.94 -6.51 -1.20
CA LYS A 85 9.61 -7.85 -1.70
C LYS A 85 9.86 -8.94 -0.66
N ALA A 86 11.02 -8.92 0.00
CA ALA A 86 11.34 -9.87 1.05
C ALA A 86 10.35 -9.78 2.21
N THR A 87 9.98 -8.57 2.63
CA THR A 87 8.96 -8.37 3.67
C THR A 87 7.59 -8.87 3.25
N ALA A 88 7.16 -8.62 2.01
CA ALA A 88 5.88 -9.11 1.50
C ALA A 88 5.81 -10.64 1.40
N LEU A 89 6.90 -11.29 1.00
CA LEU A 89 7.02 -12.75 1.00
C LEU A 89 6.96 -13.33 2.41
N GLY A 90 7.74 -12.76 3.35
CA GLY A 90 7.75 -13.19 4.75
C GLY A 90 6.42 -12.98 5.48
N SER A 91 5.61 -12.04 5.01
CA SER A 91 4.31 -11.69 5.60
C SER A 91 3.13 -12.37 4.89
N GLU A 92 3.36 -13.12 3.81
CA GLU A 92 2.28 -13.53 2.90
C GLU A 92 1.18 -14.36 3.57
N ASN A 93 1.57 -15.21 4.52
CA ASN A 93 0.71 -16.19 5.16
C ASN A 93 0.47 -15.89 6.65
N THR A 94 0.85 -14.71 7.12
CA THR A 94 0.67 -14.30 8.53
C THR A 94 -0.52 -13.36 8.66
N GLU A 95 -1.20 -13.41 9.82
CA GLU A 95 -2.21 -12.40 10.14
C GLU A 95 -1.55 -11.07 10.50
N PRO A 96 -2.15 -9.91 10.17
CA PRO A 96 -3.42 -9.75 9.45
C PRO A 96 -3.30 -9.78 7.90
N TYR A 97 -2.09 -9.90 7.35
CA TYR A 97 -1.83 -9.76 5.91
C TYR A 97 -2.58 -10.77 5.05
N ARG A 98 -2.76 -12.00 5.55
CA ARG A 98 -3.56 -13.03 4.88
C ARG A 98 -5.02 -12.60 4.73
N SER A 99 -5.62 -12.12 5.82
CA SER A 99 -7.01 -11.64 5.82
C SER A 99 -7.17 -10.42 4.92
N ASP A 100 -6.24 -9.47 4.98
CA ASP A 100 -6.28 -8.26 4.14
C ASP A 100 -6.33 -8.59 2.64
N LYS A 101 -5.50 -9.55 2.21
CA LYS A 101 -5.48 -10.03 0.83
C LYS A 101 -6.79 -10.70 0.43
N SER A 102 -7.35 -11.53 1.31
CA SER A 102 -8.63 -12.21 1.05
C SER A 102 -9.77 -11.21 0.90
N VAL A 103 -9.80 -10.18 1.76
CA VAL A 103 -10.79 -9.11 1.73
C VAL A 103 -10.65 -8.29 0.45
N LEU A 104 -9.42 -7.90 0.09
CA LEU A 104 -9.16 -7.13 -1.14
C LEU A 104 -9.49 -7.94 -2.41
N ALA A 105 -9.13 -9.22 -2.47
CA ALA A 105 -9.45 -10.08 -3.62
C ALA A 105 -10.96 -10.14 -3.88
N GLY A 106 -11.76 -10.34 -2.83
CA GLY A 106 -13.23 -10.34 -2.94
C GLY A 106 -13.83 -9.02 -3.44
N MET A 107 -13.15 -7.89 -3.27
CA MET A 107 -13.59 -6.60 -3.83
C MET A 107 -13.27 -6.47 -5.32
N LEU A 108 -12.10 -6.97 -5.74
CA LEU A 108 -11.58 -6.77 -7.10
C LEU A 108 -12.19 -7.75 -8.12
N ASP A 109 -12.73 -8.88 -7.67
CA ASP A 109 -13.40 -9.87 -8.53
C ASP A 109 -14.73 -9.32 -9.13
N GLY A 110 -15.25 -8.21 -8.61
CA GLY A 110 -16.47 -7.56 -9.06
C GLY A 110 -16.28 -6.50 -10.17
N SER A 111 -15.68 -6.84 -11.32
CA SER A 111 -15.50 -5.98 -12.52
C SER A 111 -14.72 -4.64 -12.31
N GLU A 112 -13.78 -4.34 -13.19
CA GLU A 112 -12.98 -3.09 -13.13
C GLU A 112 -13.84 -1.81 -13.22
N SER A 113 -15.08 -1.91 -13.71
CA SER A 113 -16.06 -0.83 -13.80
C SER A 113 -16.75 -0.46 -12.47
N SER A 114 -16.51 -1.22 -11.39
CA SER A 114 -17.06 -0.98 -10.05
C SER A 114 -16.01 -0.53 -9.02
N ARG A 115 -14.79 -0.17 -9.46
CA ARG A 115 -13.77 0.42 -8.58
C ARG A 115 -14.22 1.81 -8.16
N CYS A 116 -15.02 1.86 -7.11
CA CYS A 116 -15.50 3.07 -6.47
C CYS A 116 -16.36 3.94 -7.43
N ALA A 117 -17.55 3.42 -7.76
CA ALA A 117 -18.66 4.21 -8.33
C ALA A 117 -19.47 4.88 -7.20
#